data_AF-A0A937A9R5-F1
#
_entry.id   AF-A0A937A9R5-F1
#
_cell.length_a   1.000
_cell.length_b   1.000
_cell.length_c   1.000
_cell.angle_alpha   90.00
_cell.angle_beta   90.00
_cell.angle_gamma   90.00
#
_symmetry.space_group_name_H-M   'P 1'
#
loop_
_entity.id
_entity.type
_entity.pdbx_description
1 polymer ?
#
loop_
_entity_poly.entity_id
_entity_poly.type
_entity_poly.pdbx_seq_one_letter_code
_entity_poly.pdbx_strand_id
1 'polypeptide(L)' 'MSTTEILSNPFALMMNPAEVLEAVARSTRLDHLQRRVCRPLDKPVIAKKEFAMDDYDVAIDNELESD' A
#
# COMPACT_ATOMS: atom_id res chain seq x y z
N MET A 1 -10.86 14.29 15.00
CA MET A 1 -10.82 14.18 13.53
C MET A 1 -12.10 13.54 13.04
N SER A 2 -12.70 14.12 12.00
CA SER A 2 -13.90 13.55 11.37
C SER A 2 -13.50 12.42 10.42
N THR A 3 -14.32 11.38 10.28
CA THR A 3 -14.04 10.23 9.39
C THR A 3 -13.79 10.65 7.95
N THR A 4 -14.49 11.67 7.46
CA THR A 4 -14.30 12.22 6.10
C THR A 4 -12.92 12.84 5.89
N GLU A 5 -12.33 13.48 6.91
CA GLU A 5 -10.99 14.06 6.85
C GLU A 5 -9.90 12.98 6.83
N ILE A 6 -10.15 11.84 7.48
CA ILE A 6 -9.25 10.68 7.46
C ILE A 6 -9.27 10.02 6.08
N LEU A 7 -10.41 10.00 5.40
CA LEU A 7 -10.54 9.42 4.06
C LEU A 7 -9.91 10.30 2.97
N SER A 8 -9.91 11.62 3.14
CA SER A 8 -9.31 12.55 2.16
C SER A 8 -7.79 12.68 2.29
N ASN A 9 -7.21 12.29 3.42
CA ASN A 9 -5.77 12.36 3.65
C ASN A 9 -5.22 10.99 4.09
N PRO A 10 -4.46 10.29 3.23
CA PRO A 10 -3.94 8.95 3.52
C PRO A 10 -2.96 8.91 4.70
N PHE A 11 -2.41 10.06 5.10
CA PHE A 11 -1.45 10.19 6.19
C PHE A 11 -2.04 10.87 7.43
N ALA A 12 -3.35 11.18 7.45
CA ALA A 12 -4.00 11.83 8.57
C ALA A 12 -3.76 11.11 9.90
N LEU A 13 -3.77 9.77 9.88
CA LEU A 13 -3.54 8.93 11.05
C LEU A 13 -2.08 8.97 11.56
N MET A 14 -1.13 9.41 10.73
CA MET A 14 0.28 9.53 11.13
C MET A 14 0.58 10.82 11.90
N MET A 15 -0.35 11.78 11.93
CA MET A 15 -0.19 13.03 12.67
C MET A 15 -0.21 12.81 14.19
N ASN A 16 -0.93 11.79 14.66
CA ASN A 16 -0.91 11.35 16.05
C ASN A 16 -0.91 9.82 16.15
N PRO A 17 0.28 9.18 16.09
CA PRO A 17 0.35 7.72 16.10
C PRO A 17 -0.09 7.09 17.43
N ALA A 18 -0.01 7.82 18.55
CA ALA A 18 -0.39 7.30 19.87
C ALA A 18 -1.89 7.02 19.95
N GLU A 19 -2.73 7.90 19.40
CA GLU A 19 -4.19 7.70 19.34
C GLU A 19 -4.58 6.48 18.52
N VAL A 20 -3.86 6.21 17.42
CA VAL A 20 -4.08 5.02 16.58
C VAL A 20 -3.79 3.75 17.38
N LEU A 21 -2.67 3.71 18.12
CA LEU A 21 -2.30 2.56 18.93
C LEU A 21 -3.31 2.29 20.04
N GLU A 22 -3.83 3.33 20.71
CA GLU A 22 -4.87 3.20 21.73
C GLU A 22 -6.19 2.66 21.11
N ALA A 23 -6.60 3.19 19.95
CA ALA A 23 -7.78 2.72 19.25
C ALA A 23 -7.64 1.25 18.81
N VAL A 24 -6.46 0.85 18.34
CA VAL A 24 -6.14 -0.54 17.99
C VAL A 24 -6.22 -1.44 19.22
N ALA A 25 -5.64 -1.05 20.35
CA ALA A 25 -5.64 -1.84 21.58
C ALA A 25 -7.05 -2.09 22.14
N ARG A 26 -7.99 -1.16 21.95
CA ARG A 26 -9.40 -1.33 22.37
C ARG A 26 -10.24 -2.16 21.39
N SER A 27 -9.72 -2.47 20.19
CA SER A 27 -10.48 -3.15 19.14
C SER A 27 -10.34 -4.68 19.23
N THR A 28 -11.38 -5.35 19.72
CA THR A 28 -11.43 -6.82 19.80
C THR A 28 -11.29 -7.49 18.44
N ARG A 29 -11.89 -6.90 17.39
CA ARG A 29 -11.79 -7.41 16.02
C ARG A 29 -10.36 -7.37 15.49
N LEU A 30 -9.59 -6.32 15.81
CA LEU A 30 -8.19 -6.21 15.40
C LEU A 30 -7.28 -7.13 16.24
N ASP A 31 -7.58 -7.34 17.52
CA ASP A 31 -6.89 -8.33 18.37
C ASP A 31 -6.97 -9.75 17.76
N HIS A 32 -8.16 -10.14 17.28
CA HIS A 32 -8.33 -11.43 16.59
C HIS A 32 -7.57 -11.50 15.25
N LEU A 33 -7.38 -10.37 14.57
CA LEU A 33 -6.64 -10.33 13.30
C LEU A 33 -5.13 -10.54 13.52
N GLN A 34 -4.56 -9.98 14.59
CA GLN A 34 -3.14 -10.18 14.94
C GLN A 34 -2.77 -11.65 15.14
N ARG A 35 -3.73 -12.50 15.54
CA ARG A 35 -3.51 -13.95 15.70
C ARG A 35 -3.35 -14.70 14.37
N ARG A 36 -3.69 -14.07 13.24
CA ARG A 36 -3.49 -14.64 11.91
C ARG A 36 -2.10 -14.22 11.42
N VAL A 37 -1.28 -15.21 11.05
CA VAL A 37 0.00 -14.92 10.37
C VAL A 37 -0.33 -14.35 8.99
N CYS A 38 -0.28 -13.02 8.87
CA CYS A 38 -0.39 -12.35 7.58
C CYS A 38 0.91 -12.59 6.81
N ARG A 39 0.80 -13.36 5.73
CA ARG A 39 1.87 -13.72 4.80
C ARG A 39 1.64 -13.05 3.43
N PRO A 40 1.46 -11.72 3.36
CA PRO A 40 1.04 -11.04 2.14
C PRO A 40 2.06 -11.15 1.01
N LEU A 41 3.32 -11.45 1.34
CA LEU A 41 4.44 -11.57 0.38
C LEU A 41 4.99 -13.00 0.27
N ASP A 42 4.51 -13.97 1.06
CA ASP A 42 5.07 -15.34 1.05
C ASP A 42 4.72 -16.11 -0.22
N LYS A 43 3.68 -15.67 -0.94
CA LYS A 43 3.45 -16.09 -2.31
C LYS A 43 3.80 -14.91 -3.21
N PRO A 44 4.81 -15.01 -4.09
CA PRO A 44 4.98 -14.04 -5.15
C PRO A 44 3.75 -14.13 -6.08
N VAL A 45 2.73 -13.30 -5.82
CA VAL A 45 1.53 -13.17 -6.68
C VAL A 45 1.80 -12.21 -7.85
N ILE A 46 2.99 -11.63 -7.92
CA ILE A 46 3.43 -10.94 -9.14
C ILE A 46 3.73 -12.05 -10.14
N ALA A 47 2.74 -12.32 -11.01
CA ALA A 47 3.02 -13.03 -12.24
C ALA A 47 4.20 -12.30 -12.89
N LYS A 48 5.33 -13.00 -13.02
CA LYS A 48 6.43 -12.51 -13.86
C LYS A 48 5.84 -12.40 -15.25
N LYS A 49 5.37 -11.21 -15.61
CA LYS A 49 5.14 -10.90 -17.00
C LYS A 49 6.53 -10.84 -17.61
N GLU A 50 6.76 -11.64 -18.64
CA GLU A 50 7.89 -11.47 -19.54
C GLU A 50 7.68 -10.16 -20.31
N PHE A 51 7.71 -9.03 -19.61
CA PHE A 51 8.15 -7.81 -20.25
C PHE A 51 9.66 -7.91 -20.21
N ALA A 52 10.30 -7.85 -21.38
CA ALA A 52 11.70 -7.50 -21.38
C ALA A 52 11.76 -6.14 -20.66
N MET A 53 12.62 -6.02 -19.64
CA MET A 53 12.77 -4.74 -18.91
C MET A 53 12.99 -3.58 -19.89
N ASP A 54 13.62 -3.91 -21.03
CA ASP A 54 13.93 -3.07 -22.17
C ASP A 54 12.70 -2.53 -22.92
N ASP A 55 11.51 -3.16 -22.83
CA ASP A 55 10.31 -2.71 -23.58
C ASP A 55 9.88 -1.30 -23.16
N TYR A 56 10.06 -0.95 -21.88
CA TYR A 56 9.71 0.36 -21.35
C TYR A 56 10.74 1.43 -21.71
N ASP A 57 12.03 1.10 -21.62
CA ASP A 57 13.10 2.01 -22.02
C ASP A 57 12.99 2.32 -23.52
N VAL A 58 12.74 1.30 -24.35
CA VAL A 58 12.51 1.45 -25.80
C VAL A 58 11.25 2.29 -26.08
N ALA A 59 10.15 2.10 -25.36
CA ALA A 59 8.94 2.90 -25.57
C ALA A 59 9.16 4.38 -25.23
N ILE A 60 9.91 4.68 -24.17
CA ILE A 60 10.26 6.05 -23.75
C ILE A 60 11.18 6.70 -24.78
N ASP A 61 12.21 6.00 -25.24
CA ASP A 61 13.13 6.50 -26.26
C ASP A 61 12.38 6.82 -27.57
N ASN A 62 11.43 5.97 -27.98
CA ASN A 62 10.60 6.21 -29.17
C ASN A 62 9.61 7.40 -28.99
N GLU A 63 9.05 7.57 -27.79
CA GLU A 63 8.14 8.69 -27.48
C GLU A 63 8.90 10.04 -27.52
N LEU A 64 10.17 10.06 -27.11
CA LEU A 64 11.06 11.23 -27.18
C LEU A 64 11.51 11.60 -28.60
N GLU A 65 11.57 10.65 -29.53
CA GLU A 65 11.95 10.90 -30.94
C GLU A 65 10.79 11.44 -31.81
N SER A 66 9.58 11.49 -31.26
CA SER A 66 8.35 11.82 -32.00
C SER A 66 7.96 13.31 -32.02
N ASP A 67 8.71 14.18 -31.34
CA ASP A 67 8.48 15.65 -31.24
C ASP A 67 9.51 16.49 -32.03
#